data_AF-A0A0F9MB40-F1
#
_entry.id   AF-A0A0F9MB40-F1
#
_cell.length_a   1.000
_cell.length_b   1.000
_cell.length_c   1.000
_cell.angle_alpha   90.00
_cell.angle_beta   90.00
_cell.angle_gamma   90.00
#
_symmetry.space_group_name_H-M   'P 1'
#
loop_
_entity.id
_entity.type
_entity.pdbx_description
1 polymer ?
#
loop_
_entity_poly.entity_id
_entity_poly.type
_entity_poly.pdbx_seq_one_letter_code
_entity_poly.pdbx_strand_id
1 'polypeptide(L)'
;MTDKIGLMLDALIHYDVDYNLGRAGWQGVRCPVEWAHVNADQNPSARLNLTLGLIKCLGCELNGDAYSLVMAVDNVTFLEAKEKLGNPESIQESDWLI
;
A
#
# COMPACT_ATOMS: atom_id res chain seq x y z
N MET A 1 3.14 -18.68 9.41
CA MET A 1 4.07 -18.07 8.44
C MET A 1 3.24 -17.10 7.63
N THR A 2 3.36 -15.81 7.89
CA THR A 2 2.55 -14.79 7.20
C THR A 2 3.05 -14.66 5.78
N ASP A 3 2.17 -14.91 4.81
CA ASP A 3 2.49 -14.72 3.39
C ASP A 3 2.58 -13.22 3.09
N LYS A 4 3.81 -12.69 3.12
CA LYS A 4 4.09 -11.27 2.85
C LYS A 4 3.67 -10.86 1.44
N ILE A 5 3.72 -11.79 0.49
CA ILE A 5 3.38 -11.50 -0.91
C ILE A 5 1.86 -11.42 -1.03
N GLY A 6 1.13 -12.40 -0.46
CA GLY A 6 -0.33 -12.37 -0.39
C GLY A 6 -0.85 -11.09 0.23
N LEU A 7 -0.35 -10.72 1.41
CA LEU A 7 -0.75 -9.47 2.08
C LEU A 7 -0.44 -8.22 1.27
N MET A 8 0.71 -8.18 0.58
CA MET A 8 1.04 -7.05 -0.28
C MET A 8 0.09 -6.96 -1.46
N LEU A 9 -0.25 -8.09 -2.10
CA LEU A 9 -1.21 -8.10 -3.20
C LEU A 9 -2.60 -7.65 -2.73
N ASP A 10 -3.07 -8.13 -1.58
CA ASP A 10 -4.34 -7.73 -0.99
C ASP A 10 -4.37 -6.21 -0.73
N ALA A 11 -3.31 -5.65 -0.15
CA ALA A 11 -3.19 -4.22 0.10
C ALA A 11 -3.16 -3.41 -1.21
N LEU A 12 -2.40 -3.85 -2.21
CA LEU A 12 -2.30 -3.16 -3.51
C LEU A 12 -3.64 -3.16 -4.26
N ILE A 13 -4.38 -4.27 -4.21
CA ILE A 13 -5.73 -4.37 -4.79
C ILE A 13 -6.67 -3.44 -4.04
N HIS A 14 -6.61 -3.43 -2.70
CA HIS A 14 -7.48 -2.61 -1.89
C HIS A 14 -7.32 -1.11 -2.17
N TYR A 15 -6.09 -0.62 -2.32
CA TYR A 15 -5.80 0.79 -2.60
C TYR A 15 -5.72 1.12 -4.11
N ASP A 16 -6.22 0.23 -4.98
CA ASP A 16 -6.24 0.41 -6.45
C ASP A 16 -4.88 0.83 -7.04
N VAL A 17 -3.80 0.24 -6.54
CA VAL A 17 -2.44 0.52 -7.04
C VAL A 17 -2.26 -0.21 -8.37
N ASP A 18 -1.92 0.52 -9.43
CA ASP A 18 -1.56 -0.09 -10.71
C ASP A 18 -0.15 -0.69 -10.67
N TYR A 19 -0.04 -1.99 -10.95
CA TYR A 19 1.23 -2.73 -10.97
C TYR A 19 1.22 -3.87 -12.01
N ASN A 20 2.41 -4.29 -12.42
CA ASN A 20 2.60 -5.41 -13.36
C ASN A 20 2.94 -6.70 -12.60
N LEU A 21 2.01 -7.66 -12.62
CA LEU A 21 2.17 -9.00 -12.01
C LEU A 21 3.32 -9.83 -12.63
N GLY A 22 3.62 -9.64 -13.91
CA GLY A 22 4.66 -10.39 -14.63
C GLY A 22 6.07 -9.84 -14.44
N ARG A 23 6.24 -8.71 -13.73
CA ARG A 23 7.52 -8.06 -13.55
C ARG A 23 8.22 -8.55 -12.28
N ALA A 24 9.37 -9.21 -12.47
CA ALA A 24 10.27 -9.55 -11.39
C ALA A 24 11.06 -8.32 -10.90
N GLY A 25 11.32 -8.24 -9.59
CA GLY A 25 12.12 -7.20 -8.97
C GLY A 25 11.39 -5.86 -8.81
N TRP A 26 12.15 -4.76 -8.76
CA TRP A 26 11.61 -3.43 -8.51
C TRP A 26 10.93 -2.84 -9.75
N GLN A 27 9.70 -2.38 -9.57
CA GLN A 27 8.89 -1.69 -10.56
C GLN A 27 8.41 -0.33 -10.06
N GLY A 28 8.26 0.63 -10.96
CA GLY A 28 7.71 1.94 -10.62
C GLY A 28 6.19 1.86 -10.57
N VAL A 29 5.60 2.37 -9.49
CA VAL A 29 4.14 2.52 -9.31
C VAL A 29 3.85 3.92 -8.76
N ARG A 30 2.62 4.39 -8.91
CA ARG A 30 2.18 5.60 -8.21
C ARG A 30 2.08 5.33 -6.72
N CYS A 31 2.46 6.29 -5.90
CA CYS A 31 2.34 6.18 -4.46
C CYS A 31 0.87 6.38 -4.05
N PRO A 32 0.26 5.44 -3.29
CA PRO A 32 -1.14 5.56 -2.86
C PRO A 32 -1.33 6.48 -1.64
N VAL A 33 -0.26 7.01 -1.05
CA VAL A 33 -0.35 7.90 0.13
C VAL A 33 -0.71 9.32 -0.33
N GLU A 34 -1.96 9.54 -0.70
CA GLU A 34 -2.41 10.77 -1.36
C GLU A 34 -2.10 12.03 -0.56
N TRP A 35 -2.30 12.01 0.76
CA TRP A 35 -2.06 13.16 1.65
C TRP A 35 -0.58 13.58 1.70
N ALA A 36 0.34 12.71 1.31
CA ALA A 36 1.77 13.01 1.25
C ALA A 36 2.23 13.58 -0.12
N HIS A 37 1.33 13.67 -1.10
CA HIS A 37 1.64 14.12 -2.46
C HIS A 37 0.71 15.26 -2.91
N VAL A 38 1.30 16.30 -3.50
CA VAL A 38 0.51 17.37 -4.11
C VAL A 38 -0.24 16.81 -5.33
N ASN A 39 -1.57 16.86 -5.29
CA ASN A 39 -2.47 16.33 -6.33
C ASN A 39 -2.33 14.82 -6.58
N ALA A 40 -2.26 13.97 -5.53
CA ALA A 40 -2.34 12.50 -5.63
C ALA A 40 -1.40 11.89 -6.69
N ASP A 41 -0.10 11.82 -6.35
CA ASP A 41 1.05 11.34 -7.14
C ASP A 41 0.82 11.15 -8.66
N GLN A 42 1.02 12.21 -9.43
CA GLN A 42 0.76 12.20 -10.88
C GLN A 42 1.76 11.34 -11.68
N ASN A 43 2.96 11.12 -11.15
CA ASN A 43 4.04 10.39 -11.79
C ASN A 43 4.57 9.31 -10.84
N PRO A 44 4.86 8.08 -11.29
CA PRO A 44 5.35 7.01 -10.43
C PRO A 44 6.55 7.41 -9.55
N SER A 45 6.29 7.69 -8.28
CA SER A 45 7.31 8.05 -7.28
C SER A 45 7.67 6.87 -6.36
N ALA A 46 6.86 5.82 -6.37
CA ALA A 46 7.07 4.61 -5.58
C ALA A 46 7.71 3.48 -6.37
N ARG A 47 8.41 2.62 -5.64
CA ARG A 47 9.04 1.39 -6.11
C ARG A 47 8.42 0.23 -5.37
N LEU A 48 7.87 -0.73 -6.11
CA LEU A 48 7.26 -1.96 -5.61
C LEU A 48 8.11 -3.16 -6.00
N ASN A 49 8.26 -4.14 -5.12
CA ASN A 49 8.88 -5.42 -5.42
C ASN A 49 8.01 -6.56 -4.89
N LEU A 50 7.27 -7.21 -5.79
CA LEU A 50 6.34 -8.30 -5.46
C LEU A 50 7.06 -9.58 -4.99
N THR A 51 8.31 -9.79 -5.42
CA THR A 51 9.11 -10.93 -4.96
C THR A 51 9.51 -10.81 -3.50
N LEU A 52 9.67 -9.57 -3.02
CA LEU A 52 10.05 -9.28 -1.63
C LEU A 52 8.84 -8.88 -0.76
N GLY A 53 7.70 -8.54 -1.37
CA GLY A 53 6.56 -7.97 -0.67
C GLY A 53 6.87 -6.59 -0.07
N LEU A 54 7.63 -5.77 -0.80
CA LEU A 54 8.13 -4.48 -0.31
C LEU A 54 7.74 -3.31 -1.22
N ILE A 55 7.45 -2.17 -0.62
CA ILE A 55 7.21 -0.89 -1.29
C ILE A 55 8.07 0.22 -0.66
N LYS A 56 8.51 1.16 -1.49
CA LYS A 56 9.22 2.36 -1.04
C LYS A 56 8.87 3.55 -1.94
N CYS A 57 8.39 4.64 -1.35
CA CYS A 57 8.25 5.92 -2.05
C CYS A 57 9.55 6.71 -2.00
N LEU A 58 9.88 7.40 -3.09
CA LEU A 58 11.01 8.33 -3.15
C LEU A 58 10.58 9.78 -2.83
N GLY A 59 9.27 10.06 -2.85
CA GLY A 59 8.70 11.38 -2.60
C GLY A 59 8.09 11.56 -1.21
N CYS A 60 7.90 10.48 -0.43
CA CYS A 60 7.39 10.53 0.95
C CYS A 60 8.09 9.49 1.84
N GLU A 61 7.65 9.36 3.09
CA GLU A 61 8.26 8.47 4.09
C GLU A 61 7.82 6.99 3.98
N LEU A 62 6.92 6.65 3.05
CA LEU A 62 6.47 5.26 2.87
C LEU A 62 7.66 4.34 2.52
N ASN A 63 7.93 3.38 3.39
CA ASN A 63 8.94 2.34 3.17
C ASN A 63 8.62 1.13 4.06
N GLY A 64 8.40 -0.04 3.45
CA GLY A 64 8.15 -1.26 4.20
C GLY A 64 7.31 -2.30 3.47
N ASP A 65 6.51 -3.04 4.24
CA ASP A 65 5.65 -4.11 3.75
C ASP A 65 4.17 -3.68 3.68
N ALA A 66 3.26 -4.63 3.51
CA ALA A 66 1.83 -4.39 3.41
C ALA A 66 1.26 -3.64 4.63
N TYR A 67 1.77 -3.91 5.84
CA TYR A 67 1.31 -3.18 7.03
C TYR A 67 1.79 -1.74 6.99
N SER A 68 3.05 -1.51 6.61
CA SER A 68 3.58 -0.14 6.45
C SER A 68 2.79 0.66 5.40
N LEU A 69 2.35 0.00 4.33
CA LEU A 69 1.49 0.58 3.32
C LEU A 69 0.15 1.03 3.91
N VAL A 70 -0.57 0.12 4.58
CA VAL A 70 -1.88 0.42 5.20
C VAL A 70 -1.75 1.52 6.26
N MET A 71 -0.74 1.42 7.13
CA MET A 71 -0.48 2.44 8.14
C MET A 71 -0.24 3.81 7.52
N ALA A 72 0.50 3.89 6.41
CA ALA A 72 0.77 5.16 5.74
C ALA A 72 -0.44 5.72 5.01
N VAL A 73 -1.19 4.89 4.28
CA VAL A 73 -2.37 5.34 3.52
C VAL A 73 -3.48 5.79 4.47
N ASP A 74 -3.82 4.96 5.47
CA ASP A 74 -4.95 5.20 6.37
C ASP A 74 -4.58 6.02 7.62
N ASN A 75 -3.29 6.29 7.84
CA ASN A 75 -2.77 6.95 9.04
C ASN A 75 -3.19 6.23 10.35
N VAL A 76 -3.01 4.90 10.37
CA VAL A 76 -3.39 4.02 11.48
C VAL A 76 -2.17 3.36 12.15
N THR A 77 -2.39 2.81 13.34
CA THR A 77 -1.39 2.02 14.04
C THR A 77 -1.20 0.64 13.40
N PHE A 78 -0.12 -0.05 13.77
CA PHE A 78 0.16 -1.40 13.30
C PHE A 78 -0.96 -2.41 13.68
N LEU A 79 -1.59 -2.24 14.84
CA LEU A 79 -2.65 -3.14 15.29
C LEU A 79 -3.90 -3.00 14.40
N GLU A 80 -4.31 -1.77 14.13
CA GLU A 80 -5.43 -1.45 13.23
C GLU A 80 -5.12 -1.91 11.79
N ALA A 81 -3.90 -1.67 11.29
CA ALA A 81 -3.48 -2.15 9.98
C ALA A 81 -3.54 -3.69 9.89
N LYS A 82 -3.21 -4.38 10.98
CA LYS A 82 -3.31 -5.84 11.05
C LYS A 82 -4.74 -6.34 11.07
N GLU A 83 -5.64 -5.64 11.73
CA GLU A 83 -7.07 -5.95 11.69
C GLU A 83 -7.63 -5.75 10.29
N LYS A 84 -7.27 -4.65 9.61
CA LYS A 84 -7.65 -4.37 8.22
C LYS A 84 -7.22 -5.47 7.25
N LEU A 85 -5.95 -5.90 7.32
CA LEU A 85 -5.45 -6.97 6.46
C LEU A 85 -5.91 -8.37 6.88
N GLY A 86 -6.23 -8.59 8.16
CA GLY A 86 -6.74 -9.85 8.68
C GLY A 86 -8.23 -10.08 8.43
N ASN A 87 -8.96 -9.01 8.09
CA ASN A 87 -10.37 -9.04 7.75
C ASN A 87 -10.64 -8.19 6.49
N PRO A 88 -10.58 -8.77 5.28
CA PRO A 88 -10.76 -8.02 4.03
C PRO A 88 -12.12 -7.32 3.88
N GLU A 89 -13.12 -7.63 4.71
CA GLU A 89 -14.40 -6.88 4.77
C GLU A 89 -14.30 -5.57 5.58
N SER A 90 -13.29 -5.43 6.46
CA SER A 90 -13.10 -4.23 7.29
C SER A 90 -12.46 -3.05 6.56
N ILE A 91 -12.07 -3.27 5.30
CA ILE A 91 -11.47 -2.23 4.46
C ILE A 91 -12.53 -1.43 3.66
N GLN A 92 -13.81 -1.56 4.01
CA GLN A 92 -14.93 -0.86 3.37
C GLN A 92 -15.49 0.35 4.11
N GLU A 93 -14.97 0.76 5.26
CA GLU A 93 -15.48 1.95 5.97
C GLU A 93 -14.43 3.06 6.05
N SER A 94 -14.31 3.84 4.97
CA SER A 94 -14.09 5.28 5.12
C SER A 94 -15.35 6.00 4.66
N ASP A 95 -16.32 5.99 5.58
CA ASP A 95 -17.58 6.70 5.42
C ASP A 95 -17.29 8.20 5.29
N TRP A 96 -17.85 8.75 4.23
CA TRP A 96 -17.93 10.17 3.95
C TRP A 96 -18.85 10.86 4.96
N LEU A 97 -18.40 11.11 6.20
CA LEU A 97 -19.09 11.99 7.14
C LEU A 97 -18.10 12.68 8.10
N ILE A 98 -17.67 13.90 7.75
CA ILE A 98 -17.95 15.20 8.42
C ILE A 98 -17.38 16.32 7.54
#